data_AF-A0A964XZ44-F1
#
_entry.id   AF-A0A964XZ44-F1
#
_cell.length_a   1.000
_cell.length_b   1.000
_cell.length_c   1.000
_cell.angle_alpha   90.00
_cell.angle_beta   90.00
_cell.angle_gamma   90.00
#
_symmetry.space_group_name_H-M   'P 1'
#
loop_
_entity.id
_entity.type
_entity.pdbx_description
1 polymer ?
#
loop_
_entity_poly.entity_id
_entity_poly.type
_entity_poly.pdbx_seq_one_letter_code
_entity_poly.pdbx_strand_id
1 'polypeptide(L)'
;MEINRKRFVAACALVTVGLAGTGLAHAQWAELLKEEGVNAFFDKQSVGRQSINRFAWVLLDLSEPIRVSDKEYASRMERWRIDCAKDTAAVLSVSLFEKAQGKGQELVAFDAPDWRRPGNAIRPSTYVAQLRRQVCPANDQLPSG
;
A
#
# COMPACT_ATOMS: atom_id res chain seq x y z
N MET A 1 41.98 56.00 25.97
CA MET A 1 42.30 56.09 24.53
C MET A 1 41.07 55.57 23.78
N GLU A 2 40.13 56.47 23.49
CA GLU A 2 38.90 56.16 22.76
C GLU A 2 39.19 56.19 21.25
N ILE A 3 38.83 55.12 20.55
CA ILE A 3 38.75 55.10 19.10
C ILE A 3 37.30 54.79 18.74
N ASN A 4 36.60 55.84 18.35
CA ASN A 4 35.24 55.83 17.88
C ASN A 4 35.26 55.86 16.34
N ARG A 5 34.82 54.80 15.65
CA ARG A 5 34.39 54.93 14.24
C ARG A 5 33.54 53.75 13.73
N LYS A 6 32.23 53.91 13.95
CA LYS A 6 31.15 53.83 12.95
C LYS A 6 31.30 52.83 11.77
N ARG A 7 30.26 51.99 11.67
CA ARG A 7 29.74 51.26 10.49
C ARG A 7 30.37 49.90 10.21
N PHE A 8 29.82 48.86 10.84
CA PHE A 8 29.55 47.63 10.11
C PHE A 8 28.04 47.36 10.13
N VAL A 9 27.55 47.30 8.91
CA VAL A 9 26.16 47.27 8.47
C VAL A 9 25.48 46.01 8.98
N ALA A 10 24.25 46.18 9.46
CA ALA A 10 23.31 45.13 9.79
C ALA A 10 23.05 44.20 8.57
N ALA A 11 23.40 42.92 8.71
CA ALA A 11 23.06 41.81 7.82
C ALA A 11 23.36 40.52 8.62
N CYS A 12 22.49 39.52 8.84
CA CYS A 12 21.24 39.12 8.24
C CYS A 12 20.33 38.59 9.36
N ALA A 13 19.12 39.16 9.49
CA ALA A 13 17.99 38.41 10.02
C ALA A 13 17.40 37.57 8.86
N LEU A 14 16.72 36.47 9.22
CA LEU A 14 16.02 35.49 8.37
C LEU A 14 16.81 34.20 8.12
N VAL A 15 16.91 33.36 9.16
CA VAL A 15 16.90 31.90 8.95
C VAL A 15 15.44 31.51 8.73
N THR A 16 15.13 31.24 7.47
CA THR A 16 13.82 30.83 6.97
C THR A 16 13.39 29.48 7.57
N VAL A 17 12.20 29.48 8.15
CA VAL A 17 11.38 28.30 8.45
C VAL A 17 11.25 27.47 7.17
N GLY A 18 11.63 26.19 7.21
CA GLY A 18 11.66 25.35 6.02
C GLY A 18 11.69 23.85 6.29
N LEU A 19 10.88 23.36 7.24
CA LEU A 19 10.55 21.93 7.33
C LEU A 19 9.08 21.75 7.75
N ALA A 20 8.16 22.28 6.95
CA ALA A 20 6.76 21.88 6.96
C ALA A 20 6.45 21.18 5.64
N GLY A 21 6.96 19.96 5.52
CA GLY A 21 6.78 19.11 4.37
C GLY A 21 6.69 17.66 4.80
N THR A 22 5.93 17.36 5.86
CA THR A 22 5.38 16.01 5.99
C THR A 22 4.39 15.87 4.84
N GLY A 23 4.86 15.39 3.70
CA GLY A 23 3.97 14.88 2.67
C GLY A 23 3.05 13.89 3.38
N LEU A 24 1.78 14.26 3.55
CA LEU A 24 0.76 13.29 3.88
C LEU A 24 0.80 12.31 2.71
N ALA A 25 1.43 11.16 2.92
CA ALA A 25 1.41 10.05 1.98
C ALA A 25 -0.05 9.57 1.94
N HIS A 26 -0.88 10.30 1.20
CA HIS A 26 -2.21 9.86 0.86
C HIS A 26 -2.02 8.72 -0.13
N ALA A 27 -2.23 7.50 0.34
CA ALA A 27 -2.32 6.34 -0.55
C ALA A 27 -3.34 6.67 -1.66
N GLN A 28 -2.85 6.81 -2.88
CA GLN A 28 -3.70 7.03 -4.04
C GLN A 28 -4.17 5.65 -4.52
N TRP A 29 -5.28 5.21 -3.93
CA TRP A 29 -5.91 3.93 -4.27
C TRP A 29 -6.34 3.93 -5.74
N ALA A 30 -5.82 2.97 -6.50
CA ALA A 30 -6.23 2.70 -7.86
C ALA A 30 -7.15 1.48 -7.88
N GLU A 31 -8.27 1.58 -8.59
CA GLU A 31 -9.24 0.49 -8.70
C GLU A 31 -8.64 -0.72 -9.44
N LEU A 32 -8.90 -1.92 -8.93
CA LEU A 32 -8.51 -3.20 -9.53
C LEU A 32 -9.70 -3.86 -10.22
N LEU A 33 -10.72 -4.17 -9.42
CA LEU A 33 -11.90 -4.90 -9.83
C LEU A 33 -13.01 -4.75 -8.79
N LYS A 34 -14.23 -4.56 -9.26
CA LYS A 34 -15.43 -4.74 -8.45
C LYS A 34 -15.96 -6.16 -8.66
N GLU A 35 -16.03 -6.92 -7.59
CA GLU A 35 -16.59 -8.27 -7.55
C GLU A 35 -17.89 -8.25 -6.73
N GLU A 36 -18.64 -9.35 -6.75
CA GLU A 36 -19.81 -9.48 -5.90
C GLU A 36 -19.40 -9.36 -4.42
N GLY A 37 -19.97 -8.37 -3.72
CA GLY A 37 -19.70 -8.13 -2.30
C GLY A 37 -18.48 -7.26 -1.97
N VAL A 38 -17.61 -6.94 -2.94
CA VAL A 38 -16.37 -6.20 -2.66
C VAL A 38 -15.90 -5.29 -3.81
N ASN A 39 -15.40 -4.11 -3.46
CA ASN A 39 -14.65 -3.26 -4.38
C ASN A 39 -13.16 -3.26 -4.00
N ALA A 40 -12.31 -3.69 -4.93
CA ALA A 40 -10.89 -3.84 -4.69
C ALA A 40 -10.07 -2.70 -5.29
N PHE A 41 -9.14 -2.18 -4.50
CA PHE A 41 -8.19 -1.15 -4.87
C PHE A 41 -6.77 -1.56 -4.50
N PHE A 42 -5.76 -0.98 -5.13
CA PHE A 42 -4.37 -1.15 -4.72
C PHE A 42 -3.64 0.18 -4.63
N ASP A 43 -2.67 0.25 -3.73
CA ASP A 43 -1.79 1.41 -3.61
C ASP A 43 -0.60 1.26 -4.54
N LYS A 44 -0.55 2.07 -5.60
CA LYS A 44 0.56 2.09 -6.55
C LYS A 44 1.90 2.43 -5.90
N GLN A 45 1.90 3.27 -4.86
CA GLN A 45 3.12 3.70 -4.18
C GLN A 45 3.69 2.62 -3.27
N SER A 46 2.84 1.67 -2.84
CA SER A 46 3.28 0.53 -2.04
C SER A 46 4.03 -0.56 -2.83
N VAL A 47 4.10 -0.43 -4.16
CA VAL A 47 4.64 -1.52 -5.00
C VAL A 47 6.14 -1.69 -4.77
N GLY A 48 6.49 -2.77 -4.05
CA GLY A 48 7.86 -3.19 -3.79
C GLY A 48 8.33 -4.30 -4.72
N ARG A 49 9.64 -4.37 -4.97
CA ARG A 49 10.28 -5.45 -5.75
C ARG A 49 11.31 -6.19 -4.91
N GLN A 50 11.26 -7.51 -4.96
CA GLN A 50 12.33 -8.37 -4.45
C GLN A 50 12.52 -9.56 -5.40
N SER A 51 13.61 -9.56 -6.18
CA SER A 51 13.84 -10.58 -7.21
C SER A 51 12.63 -10.71 -8.17
N ILE A 52 12.09 -11.92 -8.31
CA ILE A 52 10.88 -12.26 -9.09
C ILE A 52 9.56 -11.85 -8.42
N ASN A 53 9.60 -11.51 -7.13
CA ASN A 53 8.40 -11.16 -6.38
C ASN A 53 8.06 -9.67 -6.49
N ARG A 54 6.77 -9.38 -6.41
CA ARG A 54 6.20 -8.04 -6.21
C ARG A 54 5.38 -8.02 -4.94
N PHE A 55 5.40 -6.89 -4.26
CA PHE A 55 4.63 -6.67 -3.04
C PHE A 55 3.74 -5.46 -3.25
N ALA A 56 2.50 -5.51 -2.79
CA ALA A 56 1.59 -4.38 -2.87
C ALA A 56 0.52 -4.46 -1.77
N TRP A 57 0.07 -3.30 -1.31
CA TRP A 57 -1.11 -3.17 -0.48
C TRP A 57 -2.37 -3.12 -1.34
N VAL A 58 -3.36 -3.91 -0.95
CA VAL A 58 -4.71 -3.93 -1.50
C VAL A 58 -5.68 -3.47 -0.41
N LEU A 59 -6.63 -2.62 -0.78
CA LEU A 59 -7.77 -2.24 0.04
C LEU A 59 -9.02 -2.89 -0.54
N LEU A 60 -9.80 -3.54 0.31
CA LEU A 60 -11.05 -4.17 -0.04
C LEU A 60 -12.17 -3.49 0.75
N ASP A 61 -13.07 -2.81 0.05
CA ASP A 61 -14.29 -2.26 0.63
C ASP A 61 -15.44 -3.23 0.44
N LEU A 62 -16.11 -3.58 1.53
CA LEU A 62 -17.24 -4.50 1.51
C LEU A 62 -18.53 -3.74 1.18
N SER A 63 -19.42 -4.36 0.41
CA SER A 63 -20.76 -3.82 0.20
C SER A 63 -21.62 -3.90 1.46
N GLU A 64 -21.38 -4.89 2.30
CA GLU A 64 -22.06 -5.11 3.58
C GLU A 64 -21.02 -5.41 4.68
N PRO A 65 -21.15 -4.83 5.88
CA PRO A 65 -20.23 -5.11 6.98
C PRO A 65 -20.25 -6.59 7.39
N ILE A 66 -19.09 -7.12 7.79
CA ILE A 66 -18.97 -8.49 8.31
C ILE A 66 -18.63 -8.44 9.79
N ARG A 67 -19.29 -9.29 10.58
CA ARG A 67 -19.11 -9.34 12.03
C ARG A 67 -17.85 -10.12 12.41
N VAL A 68 -17.03 -9.52 13.26
CA VAL A 68 -15.86 -10.10 13.91
C VAL A 68 -15.99 -9.89 15.42
N SER A 69 -16.21 -10.99 16.14
CA SER A 69 -16.54 -10.96 17.58
C SER A 69 -17.80 -10.12 17.86
N ASP A 70 -17.69 -9.04 18.62
CA ASP A 70 -18.76 -8.11 18.98
C ASP A 70 -18.84 -6.88 18.07
N LYS A 71 -17.94 -6.74 17.09
CA LYS A 71 -17.84 -5.59 16.18
C LYS A 71 -18.04 -5.99 14.73
N GLU A 72 -18.21 -5.01 13.85
CA GLU A 72 -18.32 -5.21 12.40
C GLU A 72 -17.21 -4.44 11.68
N TYR A 73 -16.68 -5.01 10.60
CA TYR A 73 -15.72 -4.35 9.73
C TYR A 73 -16.34 -4.13 8.35
N ALA A 74 -16.09 -2.96 7.78
CA ALA A 74 -16.58 -2.56 6.45
C ALA A 74 -15.46 -2.52 5.40
N SER A 75 -14.20 -2.61 5.81
CA SER A 75 -13.08 -2.78 4.88
C SER A 75 -11.95 -3.59 5.48
N ARG A 76 -11.05 -4.07 4.60
CA ARG A 76 -9.80 -4.70 5.01
C ARG A 76 -8.65 -4.32 4.11
N MET A 77 -7.46 -4.22 4.69
CA MET A 77 -6.21 -3.99 3.96
C MET A 77 -5.35 -5.25 3.98
N GLU A 78 -4.79 -5.59 2.83
CA GLU A 78 -4.02 -6.80 2.62
C GLU A 78 -2.68 -6.50 1.96
N ARG A 79 -1.58 -6.95 2.55
CA ARG A 79 -0.27 -6.90 1.89
C ARG A 79 -0.07 -8.18 1.11
N TRP A 80 0.00 -8.10 -0.21
CA TRP A 80 0.21 -9.26 -1.06
C TRP A 80 1.67 -9.42 -1.45
N ARG A 81 2.13 -10.65 -1.58
CA ARG A 81 3.31 -11.05 -2.37
C ARG A 81 2.83 -11.79 -3.61
N ILE A 82 3.26 -11.33 -4.78
CA ILE A 82 2.99 -11.93 -6.08
C ILE A 82 4.29 -12.49 -6.64
N ASP A 83 4.33 -13.79 -6.93
CA ASP A 83 5.42 -14.41 -7.69
C ASP A 83 5.11 -14.25 -9.19
N CYS A 84 5.84 -13.37 -9.87
CA CYS A 84 5.60 -13.05 -11.27
C CYS A 84 6.09 -14.14 -12.24
N ALA A 85 6.83 -15.15 -11.76
CA ALA A 85 7.29 -16.27 -12.59
C ALA A 85 6.35 -17.47 -12.53
N LYS A 86 5.69 -17.70 -11.38
CA LYS A 86 4.88 -18.90 -11.12
C LYS A 86 3.37 -18.66 -11.03
N ASP A 87 2.92 -17.42 -11.24
CA ASP A 87 1.50 -17.02 -11.12
C ASP A 87 0.87 -17.43 -9.78
N THR A 88 1.65 -17.28 -8.71
CA THR A 88 1.18 -17.53 -7.35
C THR A 88 1.18 -16.25 -6.52
N ALA A 89 0.29 -16.21 -5.52
CA ALA A 89 0.17 -15.08 -4.61
C ALA A 89 -0.01 -15.56 -3.16
N ALA A 90 0.53 -14.79 -2.22
CA ALA A 90 0.33 -14.98 -0.79
C ALA A 90 -0.06 -13.65 -0.15
N VAL A 91 -1.13 -13.63 0.63
CA VAL A 91 -1.38 -12.52 1.57
C VAL A 91 -0.33 -12.62 2.67
N LEU A 92 0.29 -11.53 3.07
CA LEU A 92 1.30 -11.47 4.13
C LEU A 92 0.74 -10.76 5.35
N SER A 93 -0.01 -9.68 5.14
CA SER A 93 -0.63 -8.93 6.22
C SER A 93 -2.13 -8.77 5.95
N VAL A 94 -2.94 -8.78 7.01
CA VAL A 94 -4.37 -8.47 6.96
C VAL A 94 -4.73 -7.56 8.13
N SER A 95 -5.36 -6.44 7.83
CA SER A 95 -5.94 -5.52 8.81
C SER A 95 -7.42 -5.31 8.51
N LEU A 96 -8.29 -5.44 9.53
CA LEU A 96 -9.74 -5.23 9.42
C LEU A 96 -10.12 -3.87 10.03
N PHE A 97 -10.93 -3.09 9.32
CA PHE A 97 -11.30 -1.73 9.73
C PHE A 97 -12.80 -1.57 9.85
N GLU A 98 -13.21 -0.88 10.91
CA GLU A 98 -14.61 -0.57 11.22
C GLU A 98 -15.34 0.12 10.05
N LYS A 99 -14.66 1.03 9.34
CA LYS A 99 -15.25 1.83 8.25
C LYS A 99 -14.64 1.48 6.90
N ALA A 100 -15.32 1.88 5.83
CA ALA A 100 -14.81 1.79 4.48
C ALA A 100 -13.48 2.55 4.33
N GLN A 101 -12.73 2.21 3.28
CA GLN A 101 -11.47 2.82 2.88
C GLN A 101 -10.34 2.71 3.91
N GLY A 102 -10.32 1.64 4.71
CA GLY A 102 -9.32 1.42 5.75
C GLY A 102 -9.38 2.44 6.89
N LYS A 103 -10.56 3.00 7.17
CA LYS A 103 -10.76 4.07 8.17
C LYS A 103 -11.43 3.55 9.43
N GLY A 104 -11.39 4.36 10.48
CA GLY A 104 -11.98 4.02 11.78
C GLY A 104 -11.02 3.17 12.62
N GLN A 105 -11.57 2.43 13.58
CA GLN A 105 -10.75 1.56 14.42
C GLN A 105 -10.24 0.35 13.63
N GLU A 106 -8.94 0.03 13.76
CA GLU A 106 -8.41 -1.27 13.36
C GLU A 106 -8.84 -2.32 14.40
N LEU A 107 -9.64 -3.29 13.96
CA LEU A 107 -10.26 -4.29 14.83
C LEU A 107 -9.38 -5.52 15.02
N VAL A 108 -8.71 -5.93 13.94
CA VAL A 108 -7.84 -7.10 13.89
C VAL A 108 -6.68 -6.77 12.96
N ALA A 109 -5.47 -7.14 13.37
CA ALA A 109 -4.28 -7.11 12.53
C ALA A 109 -3.56 -8.46 12.64
N PHE A 110 -3.11 -8.99 11.51
CA PHE A 110 -2.35 -10.23 11.44
C PHE A 110 -1.23 -10.10 10.40
N ASP A 111 -0.03 -10.51 10.79
CA ASP A 111 1.15 -10.58 9.93
C ASP A 111 1.70 -12.01 9.86
N ALA A 112 1.89 -12.51 8.65
CA ALA A 112 2.64 -13.73 8.36
C ALA A 112 4.05 -13.37 7.88
N PRO A 113 5.09 -14.04 8.40
CA PRO A 113 6.43 -13.91 7.86
C PRO A 113 6.48 -14.36 6.39
N ASP A 114 7.02 -13.53 5.52
CA ASP A 114 7.10 -13.76 4.07
C ASP A 114 7.66 -15.13 3.70
N TRP A 115 8.71 -15.57 4.39
CA TRP A 115 9.41 -16.83 4.11
C TRP A 115 8.62 -18.09 4.50
N ARG A 116 7.57 -17.99 5.33
CA ARG A 116 6.78 -19.14 5.81
C ARG A 116 5.51 -19.39 5.03
N ARG A 117 5.02 -18.41 4.27
CA ARG A 117 3.71 -18.53 3.62
C ARG A 117 3.88 -18.95 2.16
N PRO A 118 3.52 -20.19 1.77
CA PRO A 118 3.51 -20.58 0.38
C PRO A 118 2.48 -19.75 -0.39
N GLY A 119 2.77 -19.48 -1.66
CA GLY A 119 1.81 -18.85 -2.56
C GLY A 119 0.77 -19.85 -3.05
N ASN A 120 -0.46 -19.39 -3.23
CA ASN A 120 -1.52 -20.14 -3.91
C ASN A 120 -1.60 -19.71 -5.37
N ALA A 121 -1.99 -20.62 -6.26
CA ALA A 121 -2.24 -20.29 -7.66
C ALA A 121 -3.28 -19.16 -7.78
N ILE A 122 -2.96 -18.15 -8.60
CA ILE A 122 -3.85 -17.03 -8.85
C ILE A 122 -4.98 -17.50 -9.76
N ARG A 123 -6.21 -17.40 -9.28
CA ARG A 123 -7.38 -17.74 -10.10
C ARG A 123 -7.63 -16.65 -11.14
N PRO A 124 -7.97 -17.02 -12.39
CA PRO A 124 -8.48 -16.08 -13.38
C PRO A 124 -9.69 -15.30 -12.84
N SER A 125 -9.97 -14.13 -13.42
CA SER A 125 -11.09 -13.24 -13.07
C SER A 125 -11.15 -12.72 -11.63
N THR A 126 -10.09 -12.86 -10.83
CA THR A 126 -10.01 -12.27 -9.48
C THR A 126 -9.32 -10.91 -9.48
N TYR A 127 -9.56 -10.08 -8.46
CA TYR A 127 -8.82 -8.83 -8.23
C TYR A 127 -7.32 -9.09 -8.05
N VAL A 128 -6.92 -10.27 -7.53
CA VAL A 128 -5.51 -10.67 -7.42
C VAL A 128 -4.89 -10.88 -8.80
N ALA A 129 -5.64 -11.43 -9.77
CA ALA A 129 -5.20 -11.52 -11.15
C ALA A 129 -5.05 -10.13 -11.80
N GLN A 130 -5.93 -9.18 -11.49
CA GLN A 130 -5.76 -7.79 -11.91
C GLN A 130 -4.54 -7.17 -11.26
N LEU A 131 -4.34 -7.36 -9.96
CA LEU A 131 -3.18 -6.86 -9.24
C LEU A 131 -1.89 -7.36 -9.89
N ARG A 132 -1.79 -8.66 -10.18
CA ARG A 132 -0.64 -9.24 -10.90
C ARG A 132 -0.37 -8.49 -12.21
N ARG A 133 -1.40 -8.22 -13.01
CA ARG A 133 -1.25 -7.46 -14.28
C ARG A 133 -0.72 -6.03 -14.05
N GLN A 134 -1.05 -5.41 -12.92
CA GLN A 134 -0.60 -4.06 -12.60
C GLN A 134 0.84 -4.03 -12.07
N VAL A 135 1.28 -5.05 -11.32
CA VAL A 135 2.55 -5.01 -10.56
C VAL A 135 3.69 -5.82 -11.19
N CYS A 136 3.36 -6.89 -11.93
CA CYS A 136 4.34 -7.67 -12.65
C CYS A 136 4.69 -6.99 -13.97
N PRO A 137 5.93 -7.13 -14.46
CA PRO A 137 6.27 -6.68 -15.80
C PRO A 137 5.36 -7.37 -16.81
N ALA A 138 5.00 -6.66 -17.89
CA ALA A 138 4.46 -7.31 -19.06
C ALA A 138 5.53 -8.30 -19.54
N ASN A 139 5.30 -9.59 -19.34
CA ASN A 139 6.12 -10.58 -20.00
C ASN A 139 5.70 -10.56 -21.47
N ASP A 140 6.41 -9.77 -22.29
CA ASP A 140 6.58 -10.14 -23.68
C ASP A 140 7.21 -11.55 -23.67
N GLN A 141 6.41 -12.54 -24.07
CA GLN A 141 6.80 -13.92 -24.38
C GLN A 141 7.30 -14.79 -23.20
N LEU A 142 6.47 -15.74 -22.77
CA LEU A 142 7.01 -17.09 -22.54
C LEU A 142 7.27 -17.70 -23.92
N PRO A 143 8.45 -18.27 -24.19
CA PRO A 143 8.64 -19.08 -25.38
C PRO A 143 7.77 -20.32 -25.25
N SER A 144 6.84 -20.49 -26.17
CA SER A 144 6.23 -21.79 -26.48
C SER A 144 7.34 -22.73 -26.94
N GLY A 145 7.84 -23.54 -26.00
CA GLY A 145 8.64 -24.73 -26.26
C GLY A 145 7.75 -25.96 -26.30
#